data_AF-A0A7X7BLJ4-F1
#
_entry.id   AF-A0A7X7BLJ4-F1
#
_cell.length_a   1.000
_cell.length_b   1.000
_cell.length_c   1.000
_cell.angle_alpha   90.00
_cell.angle_beta   90.00
_cell.angle_gamma   90.00
#
_symmetry.space_group_name_H-M   'P 1'
#
loop_
_entity.id
_entity.type
_entity.pdbx_description
1 polymer ?
#
loop_
_entity_poly.entity_id
_entity_poly.type
_entity_poly.pdbx_seq_one_letter_code
_entity_poly.pdbx_strand_id
1 'polypeptide(L)' 'GQKVKCLNRVGEEVSEGEIFAVTEPLKDRTTVVSVIIPKKLVGEIRAIKVVG' A
#
# COMPACT_ATOMS: atom_id res chain seq x y z
N GLY A 1 10.75 3.63 6.89
CA GLY A 1 9.74 2.56 6.84
C GLY A 1 10.03 1.60 5.70
N GLN A 2 9.32 0.48 5.64
CA GLN A 2 9.44 -0.46 4.52
C GLN A 2 8.77 0.13 3.26
N LYS A 3 9.47 0.03 2.14
CA LYS A 3 9.01 0.53 0.83
C LYS A 3 8.08 -0.48 0.16
N VAL A 4 7.06 0.03 -0.51
CA VAL A 4 6.07 -0.77 -1.25
C VAL A 4 5.84 -0.19 -2.63
N LYS A 5 5.42 -1.04 -3.56
CA LYS A 5 5.08 -0.65 -4.92
C LYS A 5 3.58 -0.40 -5.01
N CYS A 6 3.19 0.76 -5.51
CA CYS A 6 1.80 1.12 -5.75
C CYS A 6 1.47 0.80 -7.20
N LEU A 7 0.47 -0.06 -7.42
CA LEU A 7 0.09 -0.54 -8.73
C LEU A 7 -1.24 0.07 -9.20
N ASN A 8 -1.35 0.34 -10.48
CA ASN A 8 -2.61 0.71 -11.12
C ASN A 8 -3.52 -0.52 -11.35
N ARG A 9 -4.67 -0.30 -12.00
CA ARG A 9 -5.66 -1.36 -12.26
C ARG A 9 -5.14 -2.50 -13.13
N VAL A 10 -4.15 -2.25 -13.99
CA VAL A 10 -3.56 -3.25 -14.88
C VAL A 10 -2.32 -3.92 -14.29
N GLY A 11 -1.91 -3.52 -13.08
CA GLY A 11 -0.78 -4.09 -12.35
C GLY A 11 0.57 -3.41 -12.62
N GLU A 12 0.58 -2.27 -13.32
CA GLU A 12 1.81 -1.51 -13.55
C GLU A 12 2.15 -0.64 -12.35
N GLU A 13 3.45 -0.47 -12.11
CA GLU A 13 3.98 0.39 -11.06
C GLU A 13 3.80 1.86 -11.43
N VAL A 14 3.04 2.60 -10.62
CA VAL A 14 2.79 4.02 -10.82
C VAL A 14 3.46 4.89 -9.76
N SER A 15 3.87 4.31 -8.63
CA SER A 15 4.55 5.00 -7.54
C SER A 15 5.23 4.03 -6.59
N GLU A 16 6.21 4.54 -5.86
CA GLU A 16 6.67 3.94 -4.60
C GLU A 16 5.86 4.56 -3.43
N GLY A 17 5.56 3.76 -2.41
CA GLY A 17 4.93 4.20 -1.17
C GLY A 17 5.72 3.73 0.05
N GLU A 18 5.43 4.31 1.21
CA GLU A 18 6.09 3.95 2.46
C GLU A 18 5.06 3.46 3.48
N ILE A 19 5.34 2.32 4.12
CA ILE A 19 4.52 1.83 5.22
C ILE A 19 4.72 2.73 6.44
N PHE A 20 3.62 3.33 6.89
CA PHE A 20 3.55 4.17 8.08
C PHE A 20 3.18 3.37 9.33
N ALA A 21 2.22 2.45 9.21
CA ALA A 21 1.73 1.67 10.33
C ALA A 21 1.23 0.29 9.88
N VAL A 22 1.38 -0.68 10.76
CA VAL A 22 0.83 -2.03 10.62
C VAL A 22 0.00 -2.30 11.86
N THR A 23 -1.25 -2.71 11.69
CA THR A 23 -2.19 -2.95 12.78
C THR A 23 -2.90 -4.27 12.56
N GLU A 24 -2.96 -5.11 13.57
CA GLU A 24 -3.78 -6.33 13.56
C GLU A 24 -5.05 -6.10 14.39
N PRO A 25 -6.25 -6.11 13.77
CA PRO A 25 -7.50 -6.12 14.50
C PRO A 25 -7.58 -7.40 15.34
N LEU A 26 -7.93 -7.25 16.61
CA LEU A 26 -8.00 -8.33 17.62
C LEU A 26 -8.88 -9.54 17.26
N LYS A 27 -9.71 -9.46 16.21
CA LYS A 27 -10.79 -10.42 15.94
C LYS A 27 -10.56 -11.38 14.79
N ASP A 28 -9.73 -11.02 13.82
CA ASP A 28 -9.39 -11.86 12.68
C ASP A 28 -7.96 -11.51 12.29
N ARG A 29 -7.13 -12.51 11.97
CA ARG A 29 -5.69 -12.42 11.67
C ARG A 29 -5.36 -11.60 10.39
N THR A 30 -6.18 -10.59 10.08
CA THR A 30 -6.08 -9.70 8.95
C THR A 30 -5.20 -8.52 9.32
N THR A 31 -4.01 -8.42 8.74
CA THR A 31 -3.13 -7.28 8.94
C THR A 31 -3.62 -6.08 8.12
N VAL A 32 -3.83 -4.92 8.76
CA VAL A 32 -4.10 -3.63 8.12
C VAL A 32 -2.80 -2.86 8.00
N VAL A 33 -2.45 -2.45 6.78
CA VAL A 33 -1.23 -1.69 6.49
C VAL A 33 -1.61 -0.28 6.01
N SER A 34 -1.13 0.74 6.71
CA SER A 34 -1.28 2.14 6.32
C SER A 34 -0.06 2.58 5.52
N VAL A 35 -0.28 3.08 4.29
CA VAL A 35 0.78 3.46 3.36
C VAL A 35 0.65 4.94 3.00
N ILE A 36 1.76 5.67 3.05
CA ILE A 36 1.86 7.06 2.59
C ILE A 36 2.04 7.04 1.07
N ILE A 37 1.14 7.74 0.36
CA ILE A 37 1.15 7.86 -1.10
C ILE A 37 0.94 9.31 -1.54
N PRO A 38 1.39 9.69 -2.75
CA PRO A 38 1.07 11.00 -3.33
C PRO A 38 -0.45 11.18 -3.52
N LYS A 39 -1.02 12.26 -2.96
CA LYS A 39 -2.48 12.53 -3.03
C LYS A 39 -3.05 12.54 -4.45
N LYS A 40 -2.24 12.95 -5.44
CA LYS A 40 -2.64 12.98 -6.86
C LYS A 40 -2.95 11.60 -7.43
N LEU A 41 -2.41 10.54 -6.84
CA LEU A 41 -2.50 9.17 -7.34
C LEU A 41 -3.58 8.33 -6.62
N VAL A 42 -4.33 8.91 -5.69
CA VAL A 42 -5.36 8.20 -4.91
C VAL A 42 -6.42 7.54 -5.80
N GLY A 43 -6.77 8.15 -6.93
CA GLY A 43 -7.73 7.57 -7.89
C GLY A 43 -7.13 6.49 -8.82
N GLU A 44 -5.81 6.46 -8.94
CA GLU A 44 -5.06 5.63 -9.89
C GLU A 44 -4.55 4.34 -9.24
N ILE A 45 -4.12 4.42 -7.98
CA ILE A 45 -3.60 3.27 -7.23
C ILE A 45 -4.76 2.32 -6.89
N ARG A 46 -4.59 1.04 -7.23
CA ARG A 46 -5.57 -0.03 -7.01
C ARG A 46 -5.04 -1.20 -6.21
N ALA A 47 -3.72 -1.37 -6.12
CA ALA A 47 -3.11 -2.40 -5.31
C ALA A 47 -1.78 -1.94 -4.72
N ILE A 48 -1.41 -2.53 -3.60
CA ILE A 48 -0.11 -2.35 -2.95
C ILE A 48 0.63 -3.69 -3.00
N LYS A 49 1.82 -3.70 -3.59
CA LYS A 49 2.72 -4.86 -3.62
C LYS A 49 3.84 -4.63 -2.63
N VAL A 50 3.88 -5.47 -1.60
CA VAL A 50 5.00 -5.51 -0.66
C VAL A 50 6.19 -6.13 -1.37
N VAL A 51 7.31 -5.42 -1.39
CA VAL A 51 8.59 -5.94 -1.86
C VAL A 51 9.29 -6.46 -0.62
N GLY A 52 9.30 -7.79 -0.47
CA GLY A 52 10.06 -8.49 0.57
C GLY A 52 11.52 -8.62 0.17
#